data_AF-A0A7U4J921-F1
#
_entry.id   AF-A0A7U4J921-F1
#
_cell.length_a   1.000
_cell.length_b   1.000
_cell.length_c   1.000
_cell.angle_alpha   90.00
_cell.angle_beta   90.00
_cell.angle_gamma   90.00
#
_symmetry.space_group_name_H-M   'P 1'
#
loop_
_entity.id
_entity.type
_entity.pdbx_description
1 polymer ?
#
loop_
_entity_poly.entity_id
_entity_poly.type
_entity_poly.pdbx_seq_one_letter_code
_entity_poly.pdbx_strand_id
1 'polypeptide(L)'
;MITDLPTSDDLNGSARALLNMAWETALGVFRLLERTQVETWDDDGSVREEYHASRQPALRHALVMVHQAQELGLKARVAAVSPYLLLVGEPRLWPSGADRRPTSFEEFRTLDAADLVRVHNTVCDTPLDANFTRLFEEGRRARNKIVHLGGHRIVSDARDILILILDTHAALFPEVRWAAARMDHELNDGYAIAGGADVETGLLNDFELLQKVVAPRYIRQHFGFDKRRRAFMCLSCSSDQLDWEAGSRFAQLLDGREDQLFCAVCAVTRTVLRESCGVDGCRCDVLAEDDYKWGTCLHCNQVNDAREPIRRSCPWWWCRSTVAKLTGRALPTSAVAAGQLRGWSSEIFG
;
A
#
# COMPACT_ATOMS: atom_id res chain seq x y z
N MET A 1 34.75 -9.56 15.58
CA MET A 1 33.46 -10.15 15.14
C MET A 1 32.54 -8.99 14.81
N ILE A 2 31.87 -8.99 13.66
CA ILE A 2 30.92 -7.94 13.31
C ILE A 2 29.56 -8.30 13.93
N THR A 3 28.95 -7.36 14.65
CA THR A 3 27.63 -7.51 15.29
C THR A 3 26.58 -6.65 14.60
N ASP A 4 25.30 -6.83 14.97
CA ASP A 4 24.19 -5.98 14.50
C ASP A 4 24.05 -5.96 12.97
N LEU A 5 24.20 -7.14 12.34
CA LEU A 5 24.09 -7.27 10.90
C LEU A 5 22.67 -6.89 10.44
N PRO A 6 22.53 -6.06 9.39
CA PRO A 6 21.22 -5.75 8.86
C PRO A 6 20.60 -7.01 8.26
N THR A 7 19.33 -7.25 8.57
CA THR A 7 18.57 -8.32 7.92
C THR A 7 17.87 -7.79 6.67
N SER A 8 17.57 -8.70 5.74
CA SER A 8 16.76 -8.34 4.57
C SER A 8 15.39 -7.78 4.98
N ASP A 9 14.78 -8.35 6.02
CA ASP A 9 13.46 -7.96 6.50
C ASP A 9 13.46 -6.55 7.10
N ASP A 10 14.46 -6.18 7.90
CA ASP A 10 14.56 -4.83 8.48
C ASP A 10 14.71 -3.75 7.40
N LEU A 11 15.56 -4.02 6.41
CA LEU A 11 15.79 -3.13 5.27
C LEU A 11 14.53 -3.01 4.39
N ASN A 12 13.84 -4.11 4.14
CA ASN A 12 12.57 -4.13 3.39
C ASN A 12 11.45 -3.40 4.14
N GLY A 13 11.34 -3.59 5.46
CA GLY A 13 10.38 -2.87 6.31
C GLY A 13 10.60 -1.36 6.23
N SER A 14 11.86 -0.92 6.33
CA SER A 14 12.24 0.48 6.19
C SER A 14 11.95 1.05 4.79
N ALA A 15 12.23 0.26 3.74
CA ALA A 15 11.90 0.64 2.37
C ALA A 15 10.40 0.82 2.16
N ARG A 16 9.57 -0.11 2.65
CA ARG A 16 8.10 -0.01 2.57
C ARG A 16 7.57 1.20 3.34
N ALA A 17 8.11 1.49 4.52
CA ALA A 17 7.73 2.67 5.30
C ALA A 17 8.00 3.98 4.52
N LEU A 18 9.17 4.09 3.87
CA LEU A 18 9.50 5.26 3.03
C LEU A 18 8.56 5.41 1.83
N LEU A 19 8.16 4.31 1.18
CA LEU A 19 7.17 4.36 0.10
C LEU A 19 5.80 4.84 0.59
N ASN A 20 5.36 4.38 1.76
CA ASN A 20 4.09 4.83 2.35
C ASN A 20 4.15 6.33 2.72
N MET A 21 5.24 6.81 3.32
CA MET A 21 5.39 8.25 3.61
C MET A 21 5.41 9.11 2.34
N ALA A 22 6.08 8.63 1.28
CA ALA A 22 6.07 9.30 -0.02
C ALA A 22 4.67 9.30 -0.65
N TRP A 23 3.93 8.20 -0.51
CA TRP A 23 2.55 8.08 -0.97
C TRP A 23 1.64 9.08 -0.29
N GLU A 24 1.69 9.16 1.04
CA GLU A 24 0.89 10.11 1.83
C GLU A 24 1.18 11.56 1.43
N THR A 25 2.45 11.87 1.20
CA THR A 25 2.87 13.21 0.75
C THR A 25 2.32 13.55 -0.64
N ALA A 26 2.46 12.62 -1.60
CA ALA A 26 2.05 12.87 -2.98
C ALA A 26 0.52 12.84 -3.15
N LEU A 27 -0.15 11.82 -2.60
CA LEU A 27 -1.61 11.71 -2.68
C LEU A 27 -2.30 12.82 -1.87
N GLY A 28 -1.71 13.25 -0.75
CA GLY A 28 -2.20 14.36 0.06
C GLY A 28 -2.36 15.68 -0.70
N VAL A 29 -1.59 15.90 -1.78
CA VAL A 29 -1.79 17.05 -2.68
C VAL A 29 -3.18 17.00 -3.29
N PHE A 30 -3.56 15.86 -3.86
CA PHE A 30 -4.85 15.66 -4.51
C PHE A 30 -6.01 15.56 -3.51
N ARG A 31 -5.79 14.91 -2.35
CA ARG A 31 -6.84 14.82 -1.32
C ARG A 31 -7.28 16.20 -0.84
N LEU A 32 -6.35 17.13 -0.68
CA LEU A 32 -6.72 18.49 -0.27
C LEU A 32 -7.50 19.22 -1.35
N LEU A 33 -7.07 19.12 -2.62
CA LEU A 33 -7.76 19.75 -3.75
C LEU A 33 -9.19 19.21 -3.94
N GLU A 34 -9.38 17.90 -3.78
CA GLU A 34 -10.69 17.27 -3.84
C GLU A 34 -11.58 17.73 -2.67
N ARG A 35 -11.03 17.77 -1.44
CA ARG A 35 -11.75 18.20 -0.25
C ARG A 35 -12.17 19.67 -0.29
N THR A 36 -11.32 20.55 -0.82
CA THR A 36 -11.63 21.99 -0.95
C THR A 36 -12.42 22.33 -2.20
N GLN A 37 -12.68 21.33 -3.05
CA GLN A 37 -13.38 21.48 -4.32
C GLN A 37 -12.81 22.63 -5.15
N VAL A 38 -11.48 22.78 -5.18
CA VAL A 38 -10.79 23.92 -5.82
C VAL A 38 -11.26 24.14 -7.26
N GLU A 39 -11.58 23.07 -7.98
CA GLU A 39 -12.08 23.15 -9.36
C GLU A 39 -13.41 23.92 -9.52
N THR A 40 -14.16 24.13 -8.44
CA THR A 40 -15.48 24.79 -8.48
C THR A 40 -15.41 26.31 -8.32
N TRP A 41 -14.26 26.86 -7.91
CA TRP A 41 -14.12 28.29 -7.59
C TRP A 41 -12.79 28.91 -8.04
N ASP A 42 -11.77 28.11 -8.34
CA ASP A 42 -10.48 28.56 -8.88
C ASP A 42 -10.54 28.63 -10.41
N ASP A 43 -11.40 29.51 -10.94
CA ASP A 43 -11.71 29.60 -12.37
C ASP A 43 -10.48 29.94 -13.23
N ASP A 44 -9.54 30.71 -12.68
CA ASP A 44 -8.30 31.12 -13.38
C ASP A 44 -7.10 30.20 -13.08
N GLY A 45 -7.25 29.24 -12.17
CA GLY A 45 -6.22 28.28 -11.79
C GLY A 45 -5.10 28.84 -10.89
N SER A 46 -5.17 30.11 -10.50
CA SER A 46 -4.10 30.79 -9.75
C SER A 46 -3.84 30.15 -8.39
N VAL A 47 -4.90 29.72 -7.69
CA VAL A 47 -4.75 29.09 -6.38
C VAL A 47 -4.16 27.69 -6.52
N ARG A 48 -4.54 26.94 -7.56
CA ARG A 48 -3.93 25.62 -7.82
C ARG A 48 -2.46 25.73 -8.14
N GLU A 49 -2.05 26.74 -8.90
CA GLU A 49 -0.64 27.00 -9.20
C GLU A 49 0.15 27.40 -7.94
N GLU A 50 -0.38 28.33 -7.14
CA GLU A 50 0.24 28.74 -5.88
C GLU A 50 0.35 27.57 -4.90
N TYR A 51 -0.74 26.79 -4.75
CA TYR A 51 -0.75 25.59 -3.93
C TYR A 51 0.28 24.58 -4.42
N HIS A 52 0.33 24.28 -5.71
CA HIS A 52 1.32 23.37 -6.28
C HIS A 52 2.76 23.86 -6.04
N ALA A 53 3.03 25.15 -6.18
CA ALA A 53 4.32 25.76 -5.87
C ALA A 53 4.67 25.61 -4.39
N SER A 54 3.72 25.84 -3.47
CA SER A 54 3.90 25.66 -2.03
C SER A 54 4.22 24.22 -1.63
N ARG A 55 3.76 23.24 -2.40
CA ARG A 55 3.99 21.80 -2.17
C ARG A 55 5.31 21.28 -2.71
N GLN A 56 6.03 22.05 -3.53
CA GLN A 56 7.29 21.58 -4.14
C GLN A 56 8.34 21.09 -3.14
N PRO A 57 8.59 21.72 -1.98
CA PRO A 57 9.52 21.19 -0.98
C PRO A 57 9.12 19.79 -0.50
N ALA A 58 7.84 19.58 -0.18
CA ALA A 58 7.32 18.30 0.27
C ALA A 58 7.42 17.23 -0.84
N LEU A 59 7.07 17.58 -2.08
CA LEU A 59 7.15 16.66 -3.22
C LEU A 59 8.60 16.26 -3.55
N ARG A 60 9.56 17.19 -3.43
CA ARG A 60 11.00 16.87 -3.56
C ARG A 60 11.45 15.91 -2.48
N HIS A 61 11.00 16.09 -1.23
CA HIS A 61 11.27 15.12 -0.16
C HIS A 61 10.64 13.77 -0.43
N ALA A 62 9.41 13.71 -0.96
CA ALA A 62 8.79 12.46 -1.38
C ALA A 62 9.63 11.73 -2.45
N LEU A 63 10.13 12.45 -3.46
CA LEU A 63 11.03 11.88 -4.46
C LEU A 63 12.31 11.29 -3.84
N VAL A 64 12.91 11.99 -2.86
CA VAL A 64 14.08 11.49 -2.13
C VAL A 64 13.73 10.23 -1.32
N MET A 65 12.56 10.19 -0.68
CA MET A 65 12.10 9.01 0.06
C MET A 65 11.91 7.79 -0.86
N VAL A 66 11.35 7.98 -2.06
CA VAL A 66 11.23 6.89 -3.03
C VAL A 66 12.59 6.34 -3.44
N HIS A 67 13.56 7.21 -3.75
CA HIS A 67 14.91 6.74 -4.05
C HIS A 67 15.59 6.06 -2.86
N GLN A 68 15.39 6.56 -1.64
CA GLN A 68 15.93 5.92 -0.45
C GLN A 68 15.30 4.54 -0.22
N ALA A 69 14.00 4.37 -0.51
CA ALA A 69 13.34 3.07 -0.49
C ALA A 69 13.93 2.12 -1.54
N GLN A 70 14.24 2.61 -2.75
CA GLN A 70 14.92 1.83 -3.77
C GLN A 70 16.30 1.35 -3.30
N GLU A 71 17.10 2.23 -2.70
CA GLU A 71 18.41 1.88 -2.16
C GLU A 71 18.30 0.80 -1.07
N LEU A 72 17.38 0.98 -0.11
CA LEU A 72 17.18 0.01 0.95
C LEU A 72 16.66 -1.34 0.43
N GLY A 73 15.73 -1.34 -0.52
CA GLY A 73 15.23 -2.59 -1.12
C GLY A 73 16.29 -3.34 -1.91
N LEU A 74 17.18 -2.65 -2.63
CA LEU A 74 18.33 -3.29 -3.26
C LEU A 74 19.33 -3.81 -2.24
N LYS A 75 19.62 -3.05 -1.17
CA LYS A 75 20.47 -3.51 -0.07
C LYS A 75 19.87 -4.73 0.63
N ALA A 76 18.55 -4.80 0.78
CA ALA A 76 17.85 -5.94 1.35
C ALA A 76 18.07 -7.22 0.54
N ARG A 77 18.02 -7.12 -0.80
CA ARG A 77 18.31 -8.26 -1.69
C ARG A 77 19.75 -8.73 -1.61
N VAL A 78 20.70 -7.80 -1.53
CA VAL A 78 22.13 -8.15 -1.33
C VAL A 78 22.34 -8.77 0.05
N ALA A 79 21.73 -8.21 1.10
CA ALA A 79 21.81 -8.74 2.46
C ALA A 79 21.22 -10.14 2.60
N ALA A 80 20.18 -10.47 1.82
CA ALA A 80 19.62 -11.82 1.78
C ALA A 80 20.61 -12.87 1.25
N VAL A 81 21.52 -12.48 0.35
CA VAL A 81 22.65 -13.32 -0.08
C VAL A 81 23.72 -13.36 1.02
N SER A 82 24.18 -12.18 1.44
CA SER A 82 25.05 -12.02 2.60
C SER A 82 25.15 -10.55 3.00
N PRO A 83 24.90 -10.18 4.28
CA PRO A 83 25.01 -8.80 4.73
C PRO A 83 26.46 -8.27 4.63
N TYR A 84 27.47 -9.13 4.61
CA TYR A 84 28.86 -8.72 4.46
C TYR A 84 29.18 -8.17 3.06
N LEU A 85 28.40 -8.50 2.03
CA LEU A 85 28.55 -7.95 0.68
C LEU A 85 28.20 -6.46 0.61
N LEU A 86 27.52 -5.93 1.64
CA LEU A 86 27.25 -4.51 1.76
C LEU A 86 28.45 -3.71 2.27
N LEU A 87 29.48 -4.35 2.81
CA LEU A 87 30.68 -3.68 3.30
C LEU A 87 31.58 -3.25 2.14
N VAL A 88 32.18 -2.07 2.26
CA VAL A 88 33.14 -1.56 1.28
C VAL A 88 34.46 -1.18 1.93
N GLY A 89 35.53 -1.28 1.14
CA GLY A 89 36.87 -0.88 1.53
C GLY A 89 37.73 -2.05 2.04
N GLU A 90 39.04 -1.83 1.96
CA GLU A 90 40.03 -2.77 2.47
C GLU A 90 40.04 -2.79 4.01
N PRO A 91 40.52 -3.87 4.66
CA PRO A 91 40.60 -3.97 6.13
C PRO A 91 41.28 -2.79 6.83
N ARG A 92 42.16 -2.05 6.13
CA ARG A 92 42.82 -0.84 6.65
C ARG A 92 41.87 0.35 6.87
N LEU A 93 40.71 0.34 6.22
CA LEU A 93 39.67 1.38 6.32
C LEU A 93 38.57 1.02 7.33
N TRP A 94 38.67 -0.14 7.96
CA TRP A 94 37.70 -0.59 8.95
C TRP A 94 37.83 0.21 10.25
N PRO A 95 36.77 0.22 11.09
CA PRO A 95 36.81 0.87 12.39
C PRO A 95 38.01 0.44 13.23
N SER A 96 38.60 1.40 13.94
CA SER A 96 39.77 1.14 14.78
C SER A 96 39.45 0.08 15.85
N GLY A 97 40.31 -0.95 15.93
CA GLY A 97 40.20 -2.04 16.88
C GLY A 97 39.17 -3.12 16.53
N ALA A 98 38.63 -3.13 15.30
CA ALA A 98 37.66 -4.16 14.87
C ALA A 98 38.21 -5.61 14.90
N ASP A 99 39.54 -5.77 14.92
CA ASP A 99 40.24 -7.04 15.11
C ASP A 99 40.25 -7.50 16.59
N ARG A 100 40.01 -6.60 17.54
CA ARG A 100 40.19 -6.84 19.00
C ARG A 100 38.90 -6.78 19.80
N ARG A 101 37.82 -6.21 19.24
CA ARG A 101 36.51 -6.13 19.89
C ARG A 101 35.38 -6.53 18.94
N PRO A 102 34.21 -6.92 19.47
CA PRO A 102 32.97 -6.83 18.71
C PRO A 102 32.77 -5.41 18.19
N THR A 103 32.36 -5.26 16.93
CA THR A 103 32.16 -3.97 16.26
C THR A 103 30.85 -4.03 15.50
N SER A 104 30.00 -3.03 15.71
CA SER A 104 28.69 -2.97 15.08
C SER A 104 28.84 -2.76 13.57
N PHE A 105 27.96 -3.38 12.77
CA PHE A 105 27.95 -3.23 11.32
C PHE A 105 27.83 -1.75 10.89
N GLU A 106 27.09 -0.94 11.64
CA GLU A 106 26.88 0.49 11.37
C GLU A 106 28.18 1.33 11.45
N GLU A 107 29.21 0.83 12.16
CA GLU A 107 30.50 1.51 12.22
C GLU A 107 31.28 1.37 10.90
N PHE A 108 30.95 0.39 10.07
CA PHE A 108 31.65 0.13 8.81
C PHE A 108 31.10 0.96 7.66
N ARG A 109 31.98 1.24 6.68
CA ARG A 109 31.54 1.83 5.41
C ARG A 109 30.74 0.81 4.63
N THR A 110 29.63 1.25 4.04
CA THR A 110 28.74 0.42 3.23
C THR A 110 28.65 0.91 1.79
N LEU A 111 28.13 0.05 0.92
CA LEU A 111 27.85 0.38 -0.49
C LEU A 111 27.03 1.66 -0.60
N ASP A 112 27.47 2.53 -1.50
CA ASP A 112 26.68 3.67 -1.94
C ASP A 112 25.69 3.27 -3.04
N ALA A 113 24.78 4.18 -3.37
CA ALA A 113 23.78 3.95 -4.40
C ALA A 113 24.40 3.72 -5.80
N ALA A 114 25.54 4.34 -6.12
CA ALA A 114 26.11 4.24 -7.48
C ALA A 114 26.66 2.84 -7.78
N ASP A 115 27.14 2.13 -6.77
CA ASP A 115 27.65 0.76 -6.92
C ASP A 115 26.57 -0.32 -6.79
N LEU A 116 25.41 0.04 -6.25
CA LEU A 116 24.42 -0.92 -5.77
C LEU A 116 23.80 -1.78 -6.88
N VAL A 117 23.48 -1.17 -8.03
CA VAL A 117 22.95 -1.90 -9.21
C VAL A 117 23.95 -2.95 -9.69
N ARG A 118 25.24 -2.58 -9.77
CA ARG A 118 26.30 -3.48 -10.21
C ARG A 118 26.47 -4.65 -9.24
N VAL A 119 26.54 -4.37 -7.94
CA VAL A 119 26.68 -5.42 -6.93
C VAL A 119 25.46 -6.34 -6.95
N HIS A 120 24.25 -5.79 -6.91
CA HIS A 120 23.01 -6.56 -6.97
C HIS A 120 23.00 -7.52 -8.17
N ASN A 121 23.24 -7.02 -9.39
CA ASN A 121 23.21 -7.85 -10.59
C ASN A 121 24.34 -8.88 -10.67
N THR A 122 25.37 -8.76 -9.83
CA THR A 122 26.49 -9.72 -9.76
C THR A 122 26.18 -10.87 -8.79
N VAL A 123 25.47 -10.59 -7.68
CA VAL A 123 25.32 -11.54 -6.57
C VAL A 123 23.90 -12.07 -6.37
N CYS A 124 22.88 -11.40 -6.90
CA CYS A 124 21.49 -11.83 -6.80
C CYS A 124 21.07 -12.64 -8.04
N ASP A 125 20.19 -13.63 -7.85
CA ASP A 125 19.76 -14.56 -8.91
C ASP A 125 19.03 -13.88 -10.08
N THR A 126 18.27 -12.83 -9.77
CA THR A 126 17.46 -12.10 -10.76
C THR A 126 18.07 -10.72 -11.00
N PRO A 127 18.63 -10.45 -12.19
CA PRO A 127 19.10 -9.13 -12.55
C PRO A 127 17.97 -8.10 -12.56
N LEU A 128 18.29 -6.85 -12.25
CA LEU A 128 17.35 -5.74 -12.41
C LEU A 128 17.06 -5.52 -13.89
N ASP A 129 15.78 -5.28 -14.21
CA ASP A 129 15.42 -4.90 -15.55
C ASP A 129 15.93 -3.49 -15.91
N ALA A 130 15.99 -3.23 -17.22
CA ALA A 130 16.52 -1.96 -17.74
C ALA A 130 15.67 -0.75 -17.32
N ASN A 131 14.35 -0.91 -17.14
CA ASN A 131 13.47 0.17 -16.73
C ASN A 131 13.74 0.54 -15.27
N PHE A 132 13.81 -0.43 -14.35
CA PHE A 132 14.13 -0.17 -12.96
C PHE A 132 15.52 0.46 -12.80
N THR A 133 16.53 -0.04 -13.52
CA THR A 133 17.89 0.51 -13.48
C THR A 133 17.93 1.97 -13.93
N ARG A 134 17.20 2.30 -15.00
CA ARG A 134 17.05 3.68 -15.47
C ARG A 134 16.39 4.57 -14.41
N LEU A 135 15.26 4.13 -13.83
CA LEU A 135 14.54 4.87 -12.80
C LEU A 135 15.40 5.10 -11.55
N PHE A 136 16.18 4.10 -11.15
CA PHE A 136 17.12 4.20 -10.04
C PHE A 136 18.19 5.28 -10.28
N GLU A 137 18.83 5.28 -11.47
CA GLU A 137 19.85 6.29 -11.81
C GLU A 137 19.29 7.71 -12.02
N GLU A 138 18.09 7.83 -12.54
CA GLU A 138 17.37 9.11 -12.61
C GLU A 138 17.06 9.64 -11.21
N GLY A 139 16.53 8.78 -10.33
CA GLY A 139 16.26 9.08 -8.92
C GLY A 139 17.52 9.49 -8.16
N ARG A 140 18.63 8.76 -8.35
CA ARG A 140 19.92 9.06 -7.71
C ARG A 140 20.43 10.44 -8.07
N ARG A 141 20.36 10.80 -9.37
CA ARG A 141 20.75 12.12 -9.86
C ARG A 141 19.83 13.23 -9.34
N ALA A 142 18.52 12.98 -9.27
CA ALA A 142 17.57 13.92 -8.70
C ALA A 142 17.82 14.13 -7.20
N ARG A 143 17.98 13.06 -6.41
CA ARG A 143 18.28 13.09 -4.99
C ARG A 143 19.56 13.86 -4.69
N ASN A 144 20.63 13.62 -5.43
CA ASN A 144 21.89 14.36 -5.24
C ASN A 144 21.71 15.87 -5.48
N LYS A 145 20.94 16.27 -6.50
CA LYS A 145 20.63 17.68 -6.74
C LYS A 145 19.74 18.28 -5.64
N ILE A 146 18.77 17.53 -5.13
CA ILE A 146 17.88 17.99 -4.06
C ILE A 146 18.65 18.16 -2.75
N VAL A 147 19.36 17.12 -2.32
CA VAL A 147 20.07 17.08 -1.03
C VAL A 147 21.25 18.05 -1.00
N HIS A 148 22.04 18.13 -2.09
CA HIS A 148 23.27 18.93 -2.07
C HIS A 148 23.11 20.34 -2.66
N LEU A 149 22.13 20.59 -3.53
CA LEU A 149 21.93 21.87 -4.21
C LEU A 149 20.53 22.46 -3.98
N GLY A 150 19.80 21.98 -2.97
CA GLY A 150 18.48 22.46 -2.58
C GLY A 150 17.36 22.24 -3.60
N GLY A 151 17.63 21.58 -4.73
CA GLY A 151 16.61 21.11 -5.68
C GLY A 151 15.77 22.19 -6.36
N HIS A 152 16.17 23.46 -6.34
CA HIS A 152 15.33 24.59 -6.75
C HIS A 152 14.81 24.49 -8.20
N ARG A 153 15.57 23.82 -9.08
CA ARG A 153 15.23 23.59 -10.49
C ARG A 153 14.45 22.30 -10.75
N ILE A 154 14.27 21.47 -9.72
CA ILE A 154 13.50 20.23 -9.82
C ILE A 154 12.07 20.58 -9.47
N VAL A 155 11.21 20.63 -10.48
CA VAL A 155 9.76 20.66 -10.29
C VAL A 155 9.29 19.21 -10.25
N SER A 156 8.63 18.83 -9.16
CA SER A 156 8.11 17.49 -8.96
C SER A 156 6.59 17.51 -9.11
N ASP A 157 6.06 16.66 -9.97
CA ASP A 157 4.63 16.45 -10.11
C ASP A 157 4.20 15.31 -9.18
N ALA A 158 3.15 15.52 -8.40
CA ALA A 158 2.65 14.53 -7.45
C ALA A 158 2.19 13.24 -8.14
N ARG A 159 1.62 13.33 -9.35
CA ARG A 159 1.21 12.18 -10.17
C ARG A 159 2.41 11.33 -10.59
N ASP A 160 3.49 11.98 -11.02
CA ASP A 160 4.71 11.28 -11.43
C ASP A 160 5.35 10.55 -10.24
N ILE A 161 5.30 11.15 -9.04
CA ILE A 161 5.75 10.50 -7.80
C ILE A 161 4.87 9.29 -7.47
N LEU A 162 3.54 9.41 -7.58
CA LEU A 162 2.63 8.26 -7.36
C LEU A 162 2.95 7.11 -8.32
N ILE A 163 3.17 7.40 -9.60
CA ILE A 163 3.56 6.39 -10.59
C ILE A 163 4.91 5.76 -10.22
N LEU A 164 5.91 6.58 -9.85
CA LEU A 164 7.23 6.10 -9.44
C LEU A 164 7.16 5.19 -8.21
N ILE A 165 6.27 5.48 -7.24
CA ILE A 165 6.02 4.61 -6.08
C ILE A 165 5.49 3.26 -6.54
N LEU A 166 4.50 3.25 -7.44
CA LEU A 166 3.88 2.02 -7.94
C LEU A 166 4.88 1.17 -8.74
N ASP A 167 5.67 1.78 -9.62
CA ASP A 167 6.75 1.12 -10.37
C ASP A 167 7.83 0.57 -9.43
N THR A 168 8.23 1.36 -8.42
CA THR A 168 9.22 0.95 -7.43
C THR A 168 8.73 -0.24 -6.61
N HIS A 169 7.49 -0.20 -6.13
CA HIS A 169 6.92 -1.30 -5.37
C HIS A 169 6.82 -2.57 -6.21
N ALA A 170 6.30 -2.47 -7.44
CA ALA A 170 6.18 -3.63 -8.33
C ALA A 170 7.54 -4.28 -8.65
N ALA A 171 8.60 -3.47 -8.77
CA ALA A 171 9.94 -3.97 -9.04
C ALA A 171 10.62 -4.59 -7.82
N LEU A 172 10.42 -4.02 -6.61
CA LEU A 172 11.09 -4.45 -5.39
C LEU A 172 10.35 -5.57 -4.65
N PHE A 173 9.02 -5.51 -4.66
CA PHE A 173 8.11 -6.35 -3.88
C PHE A 173 7.02 -7.00 -4.76
N PRO A 174 7.40 -7.77 -5.80
CA PRO A 174 6.45 -8.32 -6.77
C PRO A 174 5.45 -9.33 -6.17
N GLU A 175 5.75 -9.89 -5.00
CA GLU A 175 4.94 -10.89 -4.31
C GLU A 175 3.65 -10.33 -3.69
N VAL A 176 3.60 -9.01 -3.44
CA VAL A 176 2.41 -8.32 -2.93
C VAL A 176 2.04 -7.20 -3.89
N ARG A 177 0.75 -6.92 -4.07
CA ARG A 177 0.32 -5.72 -4.82
C ARG A 177 0.32 -4.49 -3.92
N TRP A 178 0.53 -3.31 -4.51
CA TRP A 178 0.56 -2.05 -3.74
C TRP A 178 -0.68 -1.86 -2.87
N ALA A 179 -1.89 -2.09 -3.40
CA ALA A 179 -3.12 -1.91 -2.61
C ALA A 179 -3.18 -2.83 -1.38
N ALA A 180 -2.73 -4.07 -1.49
CA ALA A 180 -2.67 -4.99 -0.36
C ALA A 180 -1.59 -4.59 0.66
N ALA A 181 -0.40 -4.19 0.18
CA ALA A 181 0.67 -3.67 1.04
C ALA A 181 0.26 -2.38 1.76
N ARG A 182 -0.50 -1.51 1.08
CA ARG A 182 -1.04 -0.27 1.62
C ARG A 182 -2.10 -0.55 2.69
N MET A 183 -2.99 -1.51 2.44
CA MET A 183 -3.98 -1.96 3.43
C MET A 183 -3.31 -2.49 4.69
N ASP A 184 -2.32 -3.38 4.54
CA ASP A 184 -1.56 -3.92 5.67
C ASP A 184 -0.85 -2.80 6.44
N HIS A 185 -0.26 -1.82 5.75
CA HIS A 185 0.34 -0.67 6.41
C HIS A 185 -0.67 0.14 7.24
N GLU A 186 -1.84 0.47 6.68
CA GLU A 186 -2.85 1.22 7.44
C GLU A 186 -3.38 0.43 8.64
N LEU A 187 -3.66 -0.87 8.48
CA LEU A 187 -4.20 -1.69 9.56
C LEU A 187 -3.21 -1.85 10.72
N ASN A 188 -1.91 -1.75 10.44
CA ASN A 188 -0.85 -1.78 11.43
C ASN A 188 -0.32 -0.38 11.78
N ASP A 189 -0.93 0.70 11.27
CA ASP A 189 -0.54 2.06 11.62
C ASP A 189 -0.95 2.38 13.06
N GLY A 190 -0.16 3.25 13.71
CA GLY A 190 -0.42 3.68 15.08
C GLY A 190 -1.82 4.26 15.26
N TYR A 191 -2.38 4.90 14.22
CA TYR A 191 -3.76 5.40 14.25
C TYR A 191 -4.80 4.28 14.26
N ALA A 192 -4.61 3.23 13.46
CA ALA A 192 -5.52 2.07 13.46
C ALA A 192 -5.47 1.31 14.79
N ILE A 193 -4.26 1.17 15.35
CA ILE A 193 -4.01 0.54 16.65
C ILE A 193 -4.68 1.33 17.79
N ALA A 194 -4.65 2.66 17.72
CA ALA A 194 -5.19 3.54 18.77
C ALA A 194 -6.67 3.90 18.60
N GLY A 195 -7.16 4.00 17.36
CA GLY A 195 -8.41 4.69 17.01
C GLY A 195 -9.60 3.78 16.70
N GLY A 196 -9.36 2.57 16.21
CA GLY A 196 -10.42 1.59 15.88
C GLY A 196 -11.37 2.01 14.74
N ALA A 197 -11.42 1.18 13.70
CA ALA A 197 -12.51 1.12 12.71
C ALA A 197 -12.80 2.39 11.88
N ASP A 198 -11.87 2.77 11.00
CA ASP A 198 -12.21 3.49 9.74
C ASP A 198 -11.13 3.42 8.63
N VAL A 199 -10.11 2.58 8.84
CA VAL A 199 -8.96 2.39 7.95
C VAL A 199 -9.38 2.00 6.52
N GLU A 200 -10.36 1.10 6.41
CA GLU A 200 -10.77 0.56 5.11
C GLU A 200 -11.42 1.63 4.22
N THR A 201 -12.17 2.57 4.81
CA THR A 201 -12.80 3.69 4.10
C THR A 201 -11.75 4.64 3.51
N GLY A 202 -10.66 4.90 4.24
CA GLY A 202 -9.55 5.74 3.77
C GLY A 202 -8.88 5.18 2.52
N LEU A 203 -8.57 3.87 2.50
CA LEU A 203 -7.93 3.23 1.36
C LEU A 203 -8.82 3.20 0.11
N LEU A 204 -10.12 2.99 0.27
CA LEU A 204 -11.06 2.98 -0.85
C LEU A 204 -11.16 4.38 -1.49
N ASN A 205 -11.22 5.43 -0.67
CA ASN A 205 -11.20 6.82 -1.14
C ASN A 205 -9.88 7.15 -1.86
N ASP A 206 -8.75 6.69 -1.32
CA ASP A 206 -7.45 6.83 -1.97
C ASP A 206 -7.42 6.20 -3.35
N PHE A 207 -7.98 5.00 -3.48
CA PHE A 207 -7.99 4.28 -4.74
C PHE A 207 -8.94 4.91 -5.76
N GLU A 208 -10.07 5.46 -5.30
CA GLU A 208 -10.96 6.25 -6.14
C GLU A 208 -10.27 7.52 -6.66
N LEU A 209 -9.61 8.25 -5.76
CA LEU A 209 -8.86 9.45 -6.11
C LEU A 209 -7.71 9.13 -7.06
N LEU A 210 -6.95 8.06 -6.80
CA LEU A 210 -5.87 7.59 -7.66
C LEU A 210 -6.37 7.34 -9.09
N GLN A 211 -7.55 6.73 -9.23
CA GLN A 211 -8.16 6.55 -10.52
C GLN A 211 -8.48 7.87 -11.23
N LYS A 212 -8.88 8.92 -10.51
CA LYS A 212 -9.13 10.25 -11.10
C LYS A 212 -7.83 10.90 -11.57
N VAL A 213 -6.75 10.76 -10.81
CA VAL A 213 -5.51 11.50 -11.06
C VAL A 213 -4.49 10.77 -11.91
N VAL A 214 -4.43 9.43 -11.91
CA VAL A 214 -3.45 8.65 -12.67
C VAL A 214 -4.06 8.10 -13.97
N ALA A 215 -3.28 8.10 -15.05
CA ALA A 215 -3.74 7.62 -16.35
C ALA A 215 -4.17 6.14 -16.31
N PRO A 216 -5.23 5.74 -17.05
CA PRO A 216 -5.78 4.38 -17.00
C PRO A 216 -4.78 3.26 -17.28
N ARG A 217 -3.73 3.53 -18.08
CA ARG A 217 -2.67 2.55 -18.37
C ARG A 217 -1.93 2.08 -17.12
N TYR A 218 -1.64 3.00 -16.19
CA TYR A 218 -0.94 2.67 -14.95
C TYR A 218 -1.87 1.98 -13.95
N ILE A 219 -3.15 2.38 -13.91
CA ILE A 219 -4.17 1.69 -13.11
C ILE A 219 -4.28 0.22 -13.55
N ARG A 220 -4.31 -0.02 -14.87
CA ARG A 220 -4.32 -1.38 -15.42
C ARG A 220 -3.04 -2.14 -15.10
N GLN A 221 -1.87 -1.51 -15.29
CA GLN A 221 -0.57 -2.13 -15.05
C GLN A 221 -0.39 -2.58 -13.59
N HIS A 222 -0.70 -1.71 -12.62
CA HIS A 222 -0.39 -1.98 -11.21
C HIS A 222 -1.51 -2.69 -10.44
N PHE A 223 -2.77 -2.55 -10.89
CA PHE A 223 -3.93 -3.10 -10.18
C PHE A 223 -4.74 -4.10 -10.99
N GLY A 224 -4.43 -4.28 -12.28
CA GLY A 224 -5.21 -5.16 -13.17
C GLY A 224 -6.63 -4.65 -13.42
N PHE A 225 -6.89 -3.36 -13.20
CA PHE A 225 -8.21 -2.77 -13.33
C PHE A 225 -8.33 -1.94 -14.61
N ASP A 226 -9.33 -2.25 -15.42
CA ASP A 226 -9.60 -1.53 -16.66
C ASP A 226 -10.79 -0.59 -16.50
N LYS A 227 -10.53 0.73 -16.43
CA LYS A 227 -11.58 1.75 -16.25
C LYS A 227 -12.67 1.75 -17.34
N ARG A 228 -12.45 1.08 -18.47
CA ARG A 228 -13.43 0.95 -19.56
C ARG A 228 -14.39 -0.22 -19.38
N ARG A 229 -14.05 -1.19 -18.52
CA ARG A 229 -14.89 -2.35 -18.23
C ARG A 229 -15.86 -2.03 -17.11
N ARG A 230 -17.00 -2.72 -17.13
CA ARG A 230 -18.00 -2.62 -16.07
C ARG A 230 -17.36 -3.00 -14.73
N ALA A 231 -17.51 -2.12 -13.75
CA ALA A 231 -17.04 -2.33 -12.39
C ALA A 231 -18.20 -2.71 -11.46
N PHE A 232 -17.90 -3.53 -10.48
CA PHE A 232 -18.81 -4.08 -9.49
C PHE A 232 -18.29 -3.81 -8.08
N MET A 233 -19.19 -3.88 -7.11
CA MET A 233 -18.86 -3.79 -5.69
C MET A 233 -18.02 -4.99 -5.27
N CYS A 234 -17.04 -4.74 -4.40
CA CYS A 234 -16.29 -5.81 -3.75
C CYS A 234 -16.86 -6.06 -2.36
N LEU A 235 -17.52 -7.20 -2.14
CA LEU A 235 -18.12 -7.51 -0.85
C LEU A 235 -17.11 -7.67 0.30
N SER A 236 -15.85 -8.01 -0.01
CA SER A 236 -14.78 -8.04 1.00
C SER A 236 -14.37 -6.65 1.46
N CYS A 237 -14.35 -5.67 0.55
CA CYS A 237 -14.00 -4.29 0.90
C CYS A 237 -15.20 -3.50 1.44
N SER A 238 -16.42 -3.98 1.16
CA SER A 238 -17.68 -3.39 1.60
C SER A 238 -18.35 -4.22 2.71
N SER A 239 -17.62 -5.07 3.43
CA SER A 239 -18.20 -5.89 4.51
C SER A 239 -18.58 -5.03 5.72
N ASP A 240 -17.82 -3.97 5.96
CA ASP A 240 -17.93 -3.11 7.16
C ASP A 240 -18.62 -1.77 6.85
N GLN A 241 -18.86 -1.48 5.57
CA GLN A 241 -19.60 -0.30 5.10
C GLN A 241 -21.11 -0.56 5.14
N LEU A 242 -21.67 -0.60 6.36
CA LEU A 242 -23.09 -0.92 6.59
C LEU A 242 -24.08 0.12 6.03
N ASP A 243 -23.65 1.34 5.72
CA ASP A 243 -24.56 2.48 5.48
C ASP A 243 -24.33 3.32 4.19
N TRP A 244 -23.46 2.92 3.25
CA TRP A 244 -23.21 3.74 2.05
C TRP A 244 -24.02 3.31 0.82
N GLU A 245 -24.86 4.22 0.31
CA GLU A 245 -25.80 4.05 -0.81
C GLU A 245 -25.17 3.77 -2.20
N ALA A 246 -23.84 3.68 -2.32
CA ALA A 246 -23.18 3.12 -3.50
C ALA A 246 -21.75 2.72 -3.14
N GLY A 247 -21.55 1.48 -2.69
CA GLY A 247 -20.20 0.98 -2.36
C GLY A 247 -19.24 1.14 -3.54
N SER A 248 -18.00 1.53 -3.24
CA SER A 248 -16.97 1.76 -4.25
C SER A 248 -16.78 0.53 -5.16
N ARG A 249 -16.74 0.77 -6.47
CA ARG A 249 -16.75 -0.30 -7.49
C ARG A 249 -15.35 -0.55 -8.01
N PHE A 250 -14.65 -1.50 -7.39
CA PHE A 250 -13.26 -1.85 -7.73
C PHE A 250 -13.10 -3.29 -8.19
N ALA A 251 -14.19 -4.03 -8.37
CA ALA A 251 -14.16 -5.41 -8.81
C ALA A 251 -14.58 -5.55 -10.28
N GLN A 252 -13.94 -6.46 -11.01
CA GLN A 252 -14.21 -6.73 -12.42
C GLN A 252 -14.18 -8.22 -12.70
N LEU A 253 -15.01 -8.65 -13.66
CA LEU A 253 -15.00 -10.04 -14.12
C LEU A 253 -13.66 -10.35 -14.79
N LEU A 254 -13.12 -11.53 -14.53
CA LEU A 254 -11.89 -11.99 -15.17
C LEU A 254 -12.14 -12.35 -16.63
N ASP A 255 -11.16 -12.08 -17.50
CA ASP A 255 -11.26 -12.40 -18.91
C ASP A 255 -11.36 -13.92 -19.13
N GLY A 256 -12.35 -14.33 -19.92
CA GLY A 256 -12.64 -15.75 -20.17
C GLY A 256 -13.27 -16.50 -19.00
N ARG A 257 -13.63 -15.82 -17.89
CA ARG A 257 -14.23 -16.42 -16.69
C ARG A 257 -15.41 -15.58 -16.23
N GLU A 258 -16.58 -15.91 -16.76
CA GLU A 258 -17.80 -15.14 -16.52
C GLU A 258 -18.31 -15.24 -15.07
N ASP A 259 -17.87 -16.24 -14.33
CA ASP A 259 -18.24 -16.55 -12.94
C ASP A 259 -17.21 -16.05 -11.91
N GLN A 260 -16.10 -15.44 -12.34
CA GLN A 260 -15.02 -15.04 -11.44
C GLN A 260 -14.86 -13.53 -11.42
N LEU A 261 -14.97 -12.94 -10.23
CA LEU A 261 -14.87 -11.51 -9.99
C LEU A 261 -13.60 -11.20 -9.18
N PHE A 262 -12.70 -10.40 -9.75
CA PHE A 262 -11.45 -9.98 -9.13
C PHE A 262 -11.53 -8.53 -8.63
N CYS A 263 -11.11 -8.27 -7.39
CA CYS A 263 -11.03 -6.92 -6.83
C CYS A 263 -9.63 -6.31 -6.93
N ALA A 264 -9.54 -5.11 -7.50
CA ALA A 264 -8.29 -4.37 -7.68
C ALA A 264 -7.63 -3.91 -6.37
N VAL A 265 -8.40 -3.77 -5.29
CA VAL A 265 -7.91 -3.27 -3.99
C VAL A 265 -7.43 -4.41 -3.10
N CYS A 266 -8.33 -5.32 -2.70
CA CYS A 266 -7.96 -6.43 -1.81
C CYS A 266 -7.31 -7.62 -2.53
N ALA A 267 -7.24 -7.61 -3.87
CA ALA A 267 -6.72 -8.70 -4.70
C ALA A 267 -7.43 -10.06 -4.53
N VAL A 268 -8.60 -10.09 -3.88
CA VAL A 268 -9.40 -11.31 -3.73
C VAL A 268 -10.19 -11.57 -5.01
N THR A 269 -10.21 -12.84 -5.43
CA THR A 269 -11.11 -13.34 -6.47
C THR A 269 -12.24 -14.12 -5.80
N ARG A 270 -13.49 -13.89 -6.22
CA ARG A 270 -14.67 -14.60 -5.72
C ARG A 270 -15.50 -15.14 -6.88
N THR A 271 -16.18 -16.24 -6.62
CA THR A 271 -17.19 -16.76 -7.53
C THR A 271 -18.47 -15.93 -7.39
N VAL A 272 -19.14 -15.69 -8.51
CA VAL A 272 -20.36 -14.90 -8.62
C VAL A 272 -21.41 -15.62 -9.46
N LEU A 273 -22.66 -15.33 -9.18
CA LEU A 273 -23.80 -15.83 -9.95
C LEU A 273 -24.07 -14.90 -11.13
N ARG A 274 -24.29 -15.49 -12.31
CA ARG A 274 -24.64 -14.77 -13.54
C ARG A 274 -26.12 -14.80 -13.83
N GLU A 275 -26.84 -14.00 -13.06
CA GLU A 275 -28.30 -13.92 -13.08
C GLU A 275 -28.75 -12.47 -12.98
N SER A 276 -29.89 -12.15 -13.61
CA SER A 276 -30.45 -10.79 -13.55
C SER A 276 -30.87 -10.43 -12.11
N CYS A 277 -30.60 -9.19 -11.72
CA CYS A 277 -30.92 -8.64 -10.39
C CYS A 277 -32.42 -8.69 -10.05
N GLY A 278 -33.32 -8.56 -11.04
CA GLY A 278 -34.77 -8.54 -10.82
C GLY A 278 -35.34 -7.23 -10.25
N VAL A 279 -34.50 -6.34 -9.71
CA VAL A 279 -34.92 -5.03 -9.19
C VAL A 279 -35.19 -4.05 -10.32
N ASP A 280 -36.32 -3.35 -10.24
CA ASP A 280 -36.74 -2.35 -11.22
C ASP A 280 -35.64 -1.31 -11.47
N GLY A 281 -35.29 -1.13 -12.74
CA GLY A 281 -34.23 -0.21 -13.18
C GLY A 281 -32.80 -0.74 -13.07
N CYS A 282 -32.55 -1.88 -12.41
CA CYS A 282 -31.21 -2.45 -12.29
C CYS A 282 -30.89 -3.43 -13.43
N ARG A 283 -29.96 -3.05 -14.32
CA ARG A 283 -29.48 -3.90 -15.43
C ARG A 283 -28.28 -4.78 -15.03
N CYS A 284 -28.13 -5.10 -13.75
CA CYS A 284 -27.04 -5.95 -13.29
C CYS A 284 -27.38 -7.42 -13.46
N ASP A 285 -26.36 -8.19 -13.83
CA ASP A 285 -26.40 -9.63 -14.07
C ASP A 285 -25.31 -10.36 -13.27
N VAL A 286 -24.80 -9.73 -12.21
CA VAL A 286 -23.76 -10.27 -11.34
C VAL A 286 -24.22 -10.16 -9.89
N LEU A 287 -24.48 -11.32 -9.29
CA LEU A 287 -24.93 -11.46 -7.91
C LEU A 287 -23.87 -12.20 -7.08
N ALA A 288 -23.87 -11.94 -5.79
CA ALA A 288 -23.00 -12.62 -4.85
C ALA A 288 -23.41 -14.08 -4.63
N GLU A 289 -22.41 -14.97 -4.62
CA GLU A 289 -22.59 -16.38 -4.25
C GLU A 289 -22.25 -16.66 -2.77
N ASP A 290 -21.65 -15.71 -2.06
CA ASP A 290 -21.26 -15.89 -0.66
C ASP A 290 -22.47 -16.03 0.28
N ASP A 291 -22.47 -17.06 1.14
CA ASP A 291 -23.56 -17.42 2.07
C ASP A 291 -24.16 -16.25 2.87
N TYR A 292 -23.33 -15.26 3.26
CA TYR A 292 -23.76 -14.13 4.08
C TYR A 292 -24.46 -13.00 3.27
N LYS A 293 -24.15 -12.89 1.97
CA LYS A 293 -24.72 -11.89 1.06
C LYS A 293 -25.28 -12.56 -0.20
N TRP A 294 -25.74 -13.80 -0.07
CA TRP A 294 -26.14 -14.62 -1.22
C TRP A 294 -27.30 -13.95 -1.95
N GLY A 295 -27.20 -13.87 -3.29
CA GLY A 295 -28.21 -13.21 -4.12
C GLY A 295 -28.19 -11.68 -4.07
N THR A 296 -27.25 -11.05 -3.33
CA THR A 296 -27.07 -9.59 -3.37
C THR A 296 -26.48 -9.16 -4.71
N CYS A 297 -27.11 -8.18 -5.34
CA CYS A 297 -26.63 -7.58 -6.57
C CYS A 297 -25.39 -6.71 -6.36
N LEU A 298 -24.32 -7.00 -7.09
CA LEU A 298 -23.03 -6.30 -6.95
C LEU A 298 -23.00 -4.91 -7.62
N HIS A 299 -24.15 -4.35 -7.98
CA HIS A 299 -24.27 -3.02 -8.57
C HIS A 299 -25.20 -2.09 -7.79
N CYS A 300 -26.40 -2.56 -7.42
CA CYS A 300 -27.38 -1.79 -6.65
C CYS A 300 -27.45 -2.19 -5.17
N ASN A 301 -26.68 -3.20 -4.75
CA ASN A 301 -26.62 -3.71 -3.38
C ASN A 301 -27.95 -4.25 -2.81
N GLN A 302 -28.96 -4.48 -3.66
CA GLN A 302 -30.24 -5.07 -3.27
C GLN A 302 -30.17 -6.60 -3.37
N VAL A 303 -30.87 -7.29 -2.47
CA VAL A 303 -31.06 -8.75 -2.56
C VAL A 303 -32.11 -9.03 -3.63
N ASN A 304 -31.86 -10.00 -4.49
CA ASN A 304 -32.89 -10.46 -5.42
C ASN A 304 -34.03 -11.11 -4.62
N ASP A 305 -35.26 -10.57 -4.72
CA ASP A 305 -36.43 -11.00 -3.94
C ASP A 305 -36.77 -12.50 -4.08
N ALA A 306 -36.32 -13.15 -5.17
CA ALA A 306 -36.45 -14.59 -5.35
C ALA A 306 -35.53 -15.43 -4.43
N ARG A 307 -34.65 -14.78 -3.65
CA ARG A 307 -33.52 -15.39 -2.91
C ARG A 307 -33.29 -14.74 -1.54
N GLU A 308 -34.35 -14.49 -0.77
CA GLU A 308 -34.18 -14.12 0.65
C GLU A 308 -33.28 -15.15 1.36
N PRO A 309 -32.19 -14.71 2.04
CA PRO A 309 -31.33 -15.64 2.75
C PRO A 309 -32.11 -16.30 3.88
N ILE A 310 -32.12 -17.63 3.91
CA ILE A 310 -32.57 -18.40 5.07
C ILE A 310 -31.68 -17.96 6.24
N ARG A 311 -32.20 -17.14 7.17
CA ARG A 311 -31.50 -16.67 8.37
C ARG A 311 -30.94 -17.85 9.16
N ARG A 312 -29.71 -18.27 8.88
CA ARG A 312 -28.93 -19.15 9.76
C ARG A 312 -28.01 -18.26 10.58
N SER A 313 -28.45 -17.95 11.79
CA SER A 313 -27.62 -17.37 12.84
C SER A 313 -26.35 -18.19 13.02
N CYS A 314 -25.17 -17.62 12.77
CA CYS A 314 -23.90 -18.24 13.14
C CYS A 314 -22.98 -17.20 13.81
N PRO A 315 -22.22 -17.57 14.86
CA PRO A 315 -21.70 -16.62 15.85
C PRO A 315 -20.45 -15.87 15.38
N TRP A 316 -20.26 -14.67 15.91
CA TRP A 316 -19.21 -13.67 15.66
C TRP A 316 -17.74 -14.15 15.75
N TRP A 317 -17.48 -15.40 16.12
CA TRP A 317 -16.13 -15.94 16.36
C TRP A 317 -15.35 -16.33 15.09
N TRP A 318 -16.00 -16.43 13.92
CA TRP A 318 -15.35 -16.93 12.70
C TRP A 318 -14.44 -15.88 12.00
N CYS A 319 -14.77 -14.58 12.09
CA CYS A 319 -14.03 -13.50 11.41
C CYS A 319 -12.58 -13.31 11.89
N ARG A 320 -12.23 -13.70 13.13
CA ARG A 320 -10.83 -13.58 13.59
C ARG A 320 -9.90 -14.68 13.07
N SER A 321 -10.45 -15.79 12.56
CA SER A 321 -9.64 -16.95 12.14
C SER A 321 -9.05 -16.80 10.72
N THR A 322 -9.65 -15.96 9.88
CA THR A 322 -9.23 -15.80 8.47
C THR A 322 -8.01 -14.89 8.34
N VAL A 323 -7.86 -13.90 9.22
CA VAL A 323 -6.69 -12.99 9.26
C VAL A 323 -5.43 -13.70 9.80
N ALA A 324 -5.59 -14.61 10.77
CA ALA A 324 -4.48 -15.41 11.28
C ALA A 324 -3.94 -16.44 10.25
N LYS A 325 -4.81 -16.94 9.36
CA LYS A 325 -4.41 -17.86 8.28
C LYS A 325 -3.66 -17.18 7.13
N LEU A 326 -3.83 -15.88 6.94
CA LEU A 326 -3.13 -15.12 5.89
C LEU A 326 -1.76 -14.59 6.32
N THR A 327 -1.48 -14.52 7.63
CA THR A 327 -0.28 -13.90 8.20
C THR A 327 0.71 -14.88 8.81
N GLY A 328 0.41 -16.18 8.84
CA GLY A 328 1.32 -17.23 9.30
C GLY A 328 1.70 -17.17 10.80
N ARG A 329 1.02 -16.35 11.61
CA ARG A 329 1.27 -16.24 13.06
C ARG A 329 0.17 -16.90 13.87
N ALA A 330 0.58 -17.72 14.84
CA ALA A 330 -0.32 -18.29 15.83
C ALA A 330 -0.88 -17.18 16.75
N LEU A 331 -2.18 -17.25 17.04
CA LEU A 331 -2.84 -16.38 18.03
C LEU A 331 -2.28 -16.67 19.44
N PRO A 332 -2.06 -15.64 20.28
CA PRO A 332 -1.74 -15.86 21.68
C PRO A 332 -2.96 -16.44 22.39
N THR A 333 -2.75 -17.59 23.04
CA THR A 333 -3.71 -18.18 23.96
C THR A 333 -3.74 -17.41 25.28
N SER A 334 -4.83 -16.72 25.57
CA SER A 334 -5.28 -16.58 26.96
C SER A 334 -6.80 -16.51 27.01
N ALA A 335 -7.33 -17.32 27.91
CA ALA A 335 -8.74 -17.58 28.12
C ALA A 335 -9.20 -16.98 29.45
N VAL A 336 -10.52 -16.78 29.55
CA VAL A 336 -11.33 -16.72 30.78
C VAL A 336 -11.16 -15.49 31.69
N ALA A 337 -12.19 -14.64 31.74
CA ALA A 337 -12.99 -14.42 32.96
C ALA A 337 -14.17 -13.48 32.68
N ALA A 338 -15.37 -14.06 32.64
CA ALA A 338 -16.61 -13.34 32.94
C ALA A 338 -16.75 -13.30 34.48
N GLY A 339 -16.94 -12.12 35.07
CA GLY A 339 -17.23 -12.01 36.50
C GLY A 339 -17.15 -10.60 37.06
N GLN A 340 -18.33 -10.04 37.38
CA GLN A 340 -18.57 -9.02 38.42
C GLN A 340 -17.88 -7.65 38.30
N LEU A 341 -18.60 -6.67 37.73
CA LEU A 341 -18.42 -5.26 38.06
C LEU A 341 -19.44 -4.86 39.14
N ARG A 342 -19.02 -4.92 40.41
CA ARG A 342 -19.54 -4.08 41.49
C ARG A 342 -18.45 -3.10 41.88
N GLY A 343 -18.75 -1.81 41.76
CA GLY A 343 -18.12 -0.70 42.47
C GLY A 343 -16.64 -0.47 42.15
N TRP A 344 -16.32 0.74 41.72
CA TRP A 344 -15.61 1.70 42.59
C TRP A 344 -15.66 3.08 41.92
N SER A 345 -16.07 4.03 42.75
CA SER A 345 -16.15 5.45 42.52
C SER A 345 -14.76 6.09 42.56
N SER A 346 -14.63 7.19 41.81
CA SER A 346 -13.89 8.43 42.15
C SER A 346 -12.53 8.33 42.83
N GLU A 347 -11.50 8.87 42.15
CA GLU A 347 -10.24 9.47 42.64
C GLU A 347 -9.15 9.18 41.58
N ILE A 348 -8.35 10.09 41.02
CA ILE A 348 -7.84 11.40 41.41
C ILE A 348 -7.35 12.10 40.12
N PHE A 349 -7.74 13.35 39.93
CA PHE A 349 -6.92 14.35 39.23
C PHE A 349 -5.83 14.80 40.20
N GLY A 350 -4.57 14.68 39.80
CA GLY A 350 -3.39 15.15 40.52
C GLY A 350 -2.18 15.12 39.61
#